data_AF-A0A1N6EEP4-F1
#
_entry.id   AF-A0A1N6EEP4-F1
#
_cell.length_a   1.000
_cell.length_b   1.000
_cell.length_c   1.000
_cell.angle_alpha   90.00
_cell.angle_beta   90.00
_cell.angle_gamma   90.00
#
_symmetry.space_group_name_H-M   'P 1'
#
loop_
_entity.id
_entity.type
_entity.pdbx_description
1 polymer ?
#
loop_
_entity_poly.entity_id
_entity_poly.type
_entity_poly.pdbx_seq_one_letter_code
_entity_poly.pdbx_strand_id
1 'polypeptide(L)'
;MNIAKKYNLTFSVSEMRGFTRRPSIGVSNINGNPLNHEIASFLEPNGLKLINHIKDEIISLDYSFEFKDYNIWGYHDAESIEVRNFPPNPAVVIFNTGGREVVVSIADFLLILEEWKFFVESVPKPHWLDNR
;
A
#
# COMPACT_ATOMS: atom_id res chain seq x y z
N MET A 1 3.05 -15.17 9.80
CA MET A 1 4.08 -14.13 10.04
C MET A 1 3.56 -12.86 9.39
N ASN A 2 3.46 -11.76 10.12
CA ASN A 2 2.89 -10.51 9.59
C ASN A 2 3.97 -9.77 8.79
N ILE A 3 3.79 -9.65 7.47
CA ILE A 3 4.75 -9.01 6.56
C ILE A 3 4.83 -7.52 6.85
N ALA A 4 3.73 -6.84 7.15
CA ALA A 4 3.74 -5.41 7.47
C ALA A 4 4.72 -5.09 8.62
N LYS A 5 4.80 -5.94 9.64
CA LYS A 5 5.79 -5.82 10.73
C LYS A 5 7.24 -5.96 10.27
N LYS A 6 7.55 -6.79 9.28
CA LYS A 6 8.91 -6.86 8.70
C LYS A 6 9.29 -5.54 8.02
N TYR A 7 8.29 -4.84 7.51
CA TYR A 7 8.41 -3.52 6.91
C TYR A 7 8.18 -2.39 7.93
N ASN A 8 8.29 -2.65 9.23
CA ASN A 8 8.09 -1.66 10.30
C ASN A 8 6.77 -0.87 10.22
N LEU A 9 5.76 -1.43 9.56
CA LEU A 9 4.43 -0.85 9.42
C LEU A 9 3.59 -1.23 10.64
N THR A 10 2.85 -0.26 11.16
CA THR A 10 1.96 -0.42 12.31
C THR A 10 0.58 0.06 11.94
N PHE A 11 -0.43 -0.77 12.16
CA PHE A 11 -1.83 -0.38 11.96
C PHE A 11 -2.44 0.08 13.28
N SER A 12 -3.21 1.16 13.22
CA SER A 12 -3.87 1.73 14.39
C SER A 12 -5.18 2.40 14.01
N VAL A 13 -6.05 2.60 15.00
CA VAL A 13 -7.27 3.39 14.83
C VAL A 13 -7.11 4.65 15.67
N SER A 14 -7.19 5.81 15.02
CA SER A 14 -7.30 7.08 15.73
C SER A 14 -8.76 7.28 16.12
N GLU A 15 -9.01 7.34 17.43
CA GLU A 15 -10.32 7.60 18.02
C GLU A 15 -10.23 8.88 18.88
N MET A 16 -10.95 9.92 18.47
CA MET A 16 -11.13 11.13 19.26
C MET A 16 -12.62 11.37 19.48
N ARG A 17 -12.98 11.83 20.68
CA ARG A 17 -14.38 12.09 21.03
C ARG A 17 -14.96 13.15 20.07
N GLY A 18 -16.01 12.79 19.34
CA GLY A 18 -16.67 13.67 18.35
C GLY A 18 -16.12 13.57 16.93
N PHE A 19 -15.13 12.71 16.66
CA PHE A 19 -14.58 12.48 15.32
C PHE A 19 -14.90 11.08 14.80
N THR A 20 -15.05 10.95 13.48
CA THR A 20 -15.13 9.65 12.81
C THR A 20 -13.82 8.90 13.02
N ARG A 21 -13.91 7.62 13.40
CA ARG A 21 -12.74 6.75 13.56
C ARG A 21 -11.92 6.75 12.28
N ARG A 22 -10.60 6.84 12.40
CA ARG A 22 -9.69 6.80 11.26
C ARG A 22 -8.75 5.61 11.38
N PRO A 23 -8.91 4.56 10.56
CA PRO A 23 -7.87 3.57 10.35
C PRO A 23 -6.62 4.29 9.81
N SER A 24 -5.46 3.94 10.34
CA SER A 24 -4.18 4.52 9.95
C SER A 24 -3.10 3.43 9.84
N ILE A 25 -2.17 3.66 8.91
CA ILE A 25 -0.93 2.90 8.76
C ILE A 25 0.23 3.85 9.03
N GLY A 26 1.00 3.55 10.07
CA GLY A 26 2.13 4.35 10.50
C GLY A 26 3.45 3.59 10.40
N VAL A 27 4.53 4.32 10.57
CA VAL A 27 5.90 3.80 10.58
C VAL A 27 6.54 4.16 11.92
N SER A 28 7.40 3.29 12.44
CA SER A 28 8.23 3.63 13.61
C SER A 28 9.17 4.79 13.31
N ASN A 29 9.21 5.82 14.16
CA ASN A 29 10.19 6.90 14.04
C ASN A 29 11.64 6.46 14.33
N ILE A 30 11.83 5.29 14.95
CA ILE A 30 13.15 4.79 15.36
C ILE A 30 13.72 3.83 14.30
N ASN A 31 12.88 2.94 13.76
CA ASN A 31 13.29 1.91 12.81
C ASN A 31 12.76 2.11 11.39
N GLY A 32 11.98 3.18 11.18
CA GLY A 32 11.44 3.55 9.89
C GLY A 32 12.52 4.01 8.93
N ASN A 33 12.35 3.66 7.67
CA ASN A 33 13.17 4.15 6.57
C ASN A 33 12.27 4.68 5.45
N PRO A 34 12.83 5.36 4.42
CA PRO A 34 12.04 5.91 3.33
C PRO A 34 11.10 4.89 2.68
N LEU A 35 11.53 3.63 2.56
CA LEU A 35 10.71 2.57 2.00
C LEU A 35 9.44 2.32 2.82
N ASN A 36 9.56 2.30 4.15
CA ASN A 36 8.40 2.09 5.02
C ASN A 36 7.42 3.27 4.91
N HIS A 37 7.92 4.50 4.77
CA HIS A 37 7.10 5.69 4.64
C HIS A 37 6.34 5.75 3.32
N GLU A 38 6.96 5.38 2.20
CA GLU A 38 6.27 5.35 0.89
C GLU A 38 5.12 4.33 0.89
N ILE A 39 5.34 3.14 1.43
CA ILE A 39 4.28 2.11 1.54
C ILE A 39 3.13 2.64 2.40
N ALA A 40 3.43 3.24 3.55
CA ALA A 40 2.42 3.79 4.44
C ALA A 40 1.63 4.94 3.77
N SER A 41 2.33 5.88 3.12
CA SER A 41 1.69 7.02 2.45
C SER A 41 0.74 6.57 1.35
N PHE A 42 1.19 5.64 0.50
CA PHE A 42 0.38 5.13 -0.60
C PHE A 42 -0.85 4.35 -0.12
N LEU A 43 -0.73 3.56 0.95
CA LEU A 43 -1.82 2.69 1.41
C LEU A 43 -2.83 3.37 2.34
N GLU A 44 -2.40 4.33 3.17
CA GLU A 44 -3.26 4.97 4.17
C GLU A 44 -4.57 5.55 3.60
N PRO A 45 -4.57 6.28 2.46
CA PRO A 45 -5.77 6.95 2.00
C PRO A 45 -6.73 6.00 1.26
N ASN A 46 -6.35 4.77 0.95
CA ASN A 46 -7.11 3.87 0.11
C ASN A 46 -8.19 3.13 0.91
N GLY A 47 -9.46 3.31 0.54
CA GLY A 47 -10.56 2.52 1.09
C GLY A 47 -10.64 1.12 0.50
N LEU A 48 -11.52 0.27 1.05
CA LEU A 48 -11.60 -1.16 0.70
C LEU A 48 -11.82 -1.41 -0.79
N LYS A 49 -12.62 -0.57 -1.47
CA LYS A 49 -12.85 -0.70 -2.90
C LYS A 49 -11.56 -0.51 -3.69
N LEU A 50 -10.80 0.52 -3.34
CA LEU A 50 -9.56 0.85 -4.02
C LEU A 50 -8.43 -0.14 -3.69
N ILE A 51 -8.35 -0.61 -2.44
CA ILE A 51 -7.45 -1.68 -2.03
C ILE A 51 -7.66 -2.93 -2.90
N ASN A 52 -8.91 -3.35 -3.09
CA ASN A 52 -9.22 -4.49 -3.96
C ASN A 52 -8.88 -4.19 -5.43
N HIS A 53 -9.18 -2.99 -5.92
CA HIS A 53 -8.84 -2.59 -7.29
C HIS A 53 -7.33 -2.69 -7.57
N ILE A 54 -6.49 -2.12 -6.70
CA ILE A 54 -5.03 -2.18 -6.80
C ILE A 54 -4.57 -3.64 -6.81
N LYS A 55 -5.10 -4.47 -5.91
CA LYS A 55 -4.78 -5.89 -5.82
C LYS A 55 -5.12 -6.63 -7.12
N ASP A 56 -6.34 -6.44 -7.61
CA ASP A 56 -6.85 -7.12 -8.80
C ASP A 56 -6.08 -6.69 -10.05
N GLU A 57 -5.72 -5.40 -10.16
CA GLU A 57 -4.92 -4.87 -11.26
C GLU A 57 -3.54 -5.51 -11.30
N ILE A 58 -2.81 -5.55 -10.17
CA ILE A 58 -1.50 -6.22 -10.07
C ILE A 58 -1.58 -7.71 -10.47
N ILE A 59 -2.61 -8.42 -10.00
CA ILE A 59 -2.79 -9.85 -10.28
C ILE A 59 -3.17 -10.10 -11.75
N SER A 60 -3.86 -9.14 -12.39
CA SER A 60 -4.30 -9.26 -13.78
C SER A 60 -3.19 -9.08 -14.83
N LEU A 61 -2.01 -8.60 -14.41
CA LEU A 61 -0.89 -8.37 -15.32
C LEU A 61 -0.34 -9.68 -15.89
N ASP A 62 -0.01 -9.64 -17.18
CA ASP A 62 0.66 -10.74 -17.85
C ASP A 62 2.18 -10.66 -17.65
N TYR A 63 2.67 -11.35 -16.61
CA TYR A 63 4.10 -11.42 -16.28
C TYR A 63 4.94 -12.26 -17.26
N SER A 64 4.34 -12.85 -18.30
CA SER A 64 5.08 -13.55 -19.36
C SER A 64 5.75 -12.59 -20.35
N PHE A 65 5.30 -11.34 -20.40
CA PHE A 65 5.91 -10.27 -21.20
C PHE A 65 6.68 -9.29 -20.33
N GLU A 66 7.79 -8.78 -20.84
CA GLU A 66 8.56 -7.74 -20.17
C GLU A 66 7.82 -6.39 -20.24
N PHE A 67 7.68 -5.73 -19.11
CA PHE A 67 7.08 -4.41 -18.98
C PHE A 67 7.74 -3.59 -17.87
N LYS A 68 7.63 -2.28 -18.08
CA LYS A 68 8.00 -1.21 -17.16
C LYS A 68 7.02 -0.06 -17.36
N ASP A 69 7.04 0.89 -16.44
CA ASP A 69 6.23 2.11 -16.46
C ASP A 69 4.70 1.85 -16.37
N TYR A 70 4.30 0.68 -15.83
CA TYR A 70 2.90 0.36 -15.58
C TYR A 70 2.47 0.96 -14.23
N ASN A 71 1.80 2.11 -14.26
CA ASN A 71 1.43 2.85 -13.06
C ASN A 71 0.02 2.51 -12.59
N ILE A 72 -0.09 2.15 -11.31
CA ILE A 72 -1.36 1.94 -10.61
C ILE A 72 -1.56 3.10 -9.63
N TRP A 73 -2.71 3.74 -9.70
CA TRP A 73 -3.02 4.95 -8.94
C TRP A 73 -3.72 4.64 -7.62
N GLY A 74 -3.28 5.33 -6.57
CA GLY A 74 -3.95 5.33 -5.27
C GLY A 74 -5.09 6.35 -5.21
N TYR A 75 -5.58 6.63 -4.00
CA TYR A 75 -6.73 7.52 -3.79
C TYR A 75 -6.39 8.97 -4.12
N HIS A 76 -5.14 9.38 -3.91
CA HIS A 76 -4.67 10.69 -4.35
C HIS A 76 -4.12 10.57 -5.76
N ASP A 77 -4.64 11.36 -6.71
CA ASP A 77 -4.20 11.40 -8.12
C ASP A 77 -2.71 11.77 -8.32
N ALA A 78 -1.98 12.07 -7.24
CA ALA A 78 -0.55 12.34 -7.23
C ALA A 78 0.30 11.20 -6.63
N GLU A 79 -0.32 10.14 -6.12
CA GLU A 79 0.36 8.98 -5.53
C GLU A 79 0.07 7.73 -6.39
N SER A 80 1.09 7.25 -7.09
CA SER A 80 1.05 5.99 -7.84
C SER A 80 2.22 5.10 -7.45
N ILE A 81 2.04 3.81 -7.75
CA ILE A 81 3.12 2.83 -7.77
C ILE A 81 3.36 2.38 -9.20
N GLU A 82 4.61 2.13 -9.54
CA GLU A 82 4.94 1.42 -10.78
C GLU A 82 5.02 -0.09 -10.48
N VAL A 83 4.40 -0.90 -11.32
CA VAL A 83 4.65 -2.34 -11.41
C VAL A 83 5.55 -2.58 -12.61
N ARG A 84 6.58 -3.39 -12.40
CA ARG A 84 7.62 -3.65 -13.41
C ARG A 84 8.18 -5.04 -13.23
N ASN A 85 8.50 -5.72 -14.33
CA ASN A 85 9.18 -7.02 -14.30
C ASN A 85 10.48 -7.06 -15.12
N PHE A 86 10.89 -5.95 -15.76
CA PHE A 86 12.17 -5.88 -16.46
C PHE A 86 12.69 -4.45 -16.72
N PRO A 87 13.91 -4.08 -16.26
CA PRO A 87 14.63 -4.59 -15.08
C PRO A 87 14.12 -3.90 -13.79
N PRO A 88 13.86 -4.62 -12.69
CA PRO A 88 14.42 -5.93 -12.34
C PRO A 88 13.51 -7.13 -12.66
N ASN A 89 14.12 -8.31 -12.74
CA ASN A 89 13.48 -9.62 -12.72
C ASN A 89 14.00 -10.37 -11.47
N PRO A 90 13.16 -10.72 -10.46
CA PRO A 90 11.70 -10.83 -10.48
C PRO A 90 10.95 -9.50 -10.42
N ALA A 91 9.64 -9.56 -10.69
CA ALA A 91 8.75 -8.41 -10.72
C ALA A 91 8.60 -7.71 -9.36
N VAL A 92 8.48 -6.38 -9.41
CA VAL A 92 8.52 -5.49 -8.24
C VAL A 92 7.43 -4.42 -8.33
N VAL A 93 7.11 -3.88 -7.16
CA VAL A 93 6.38 -2.62 -6.98
C VAL A 93 7.40 -1.54 -6.62
N ILE A 94 7.34 -0.41 -7.32
CA ILE A 94 8.24 0.72 -7.15
C ILE A 94 7.44 1.94 -6.71
N PHE A 95 7.90 2.58 -5.64
CA PHE A 95 7.40 3.87 -5.17
C PHE A 95 8.41 4.98 -5.50
N ASN A 96 7.93 6.22 -5.51
CA ASN A 96 8.75 7.42 -5.70
C ASN A 96 9.57 7.39 -7.01
N THR A 97 8.87 7.16 -8.13
CA THR A 97 9.44 7.08 -9.48
C THR A 97 10.07 8.40 -9.95
N GLY A 98 9.75 9.53 -9.31
CA GLY A 98 10.36 10.85 -9.59
C GLY A 98 11.63 11.16 -8.81
N GLY A 99 12.05 10.27 -7.89
CA GLY A 99 13.18 10.47 -6.99
C GLY A 99 14.06 9.22 -6.87
N ARG A 100 14.39 8.84 -5.63
CA ARG A 100 15.08 7.56 -5.38
C ARG A 100 14.02 6.46 -5.31
N GLU A 101 14.01 5.62 -6.34
CA GLU A 101 13.12 4.46 -6.40
C GLU A 101 13.20 3.62 -5.11
N VAL A 102 12.02 3.32 -4.59
CA VAL A 102 11.83 2.43 -3.45
C VAL A 102 11.21 1.15 -3.98
N VAL A 103 11.94 0.04 -3.88
CA VAL A 103 11.56 -1.22 -4.53
C VAL A 103 11.10 -2.25 -3.50
N VAL A 104 9.94 -2.85 -3.74
CA VAL A 104 9.33 -3.91 -2.92
C VAL A 104 8.98 -5.09 -3.82
N SER A 105 9.15 -6.33 -3.35
CA SER A 105 8.71 -7.49 -4.12
C SER A 105 7.18 -7.47 -4.27
N ILE A 106 6.65 -7.91 -5.42
CA ILE A 106 5.19 -8.00 -5.60
C ILE A 106 4.55 -8.91 -4.55
N ALA A 107 5.21 -10.02 -4.21
CA ALA A 107 4.71 -10.95 -3.22
C ALA A 107 4.56 -10.30 -1.83
N ASP A 108 5.57 -9.57 -1.37
CA ASP A 108 5.49 -8.87 -0.08
C ASP A 108 4.46 -7.74 -0.12
N PHE A 109 4.41 -6.97 -1.21
CA PHE A 109 3.44 -5.88 -1.33
C PHE A 109 2.00 -6.39 -1.30
N LEU A 110 1.67 -7.46 -2.02
CA LEU A 110 0.34 -8.07 -1.99
C LEU A 110 -0.03 -8.60 -0.60
N LEU A 111 0.92 -9.14 0.15
CA LEU A 111 0.69 -9.57 1.54
C LEU A 111 0.44 -8.37 2.47
N ILE A 112 1.19 -7.27 2.32
CA ILE A 112 0.95 -6.03 3.07
C ILE A 112 -0.43 -5.45 2.75
N LEU A 113 -0.80 -5.42 1.47
CA LEU A 113 -2.10 -4.92 1.00
C LEU A 113 -3.25 -5.74 1.59
N GLU A 114 -3.11 -7.07 1.65
CA GLU A 114 -4.08 -7.95 2.27
C GLU A 114 -4.16 -7.77 3.79
N GLU A 115 -3.02 -7.63 4.46
CA GLU A 115 -2.99 -7.35 5.91
C GLU A 115 -3.65 -6.00 6.23
N TRP A 116 -3.42 -4.97 5.40
CA TRP A 116 -4.07 -3.68 5.53
C TRP A 116 -5.58 -3.77 5.29
N LYS A 117 -6.00 -4.49 4.24
CA LYS A 117 -7.42 -4.77 3.97
C LYS A 117 -8.12 -5.38 5.19
N PHE A 118 -7.57 -6.47 5.72
CA PHE A 118 -8.15 -7.16 6.87
C PHE A 118 -8.24 -6.24 8.10
N PHE A 119 -7.24 -5.39 8.30
CA PHE A 119 -7.28 -4.41 9.36
C PHE A 119 -8.43 -3.40 9.16
N VAL A 120 -8.55 -2.80 7.97
CA VAL A 120 -9.63 -1.84 7.67
C VAL A 120 -11.01 -2.49 7.82
N GLU A 121 -11.21 -3.72 7.34
CA GLU A 121 -12.46 -4.48 7.50
C GLU A 121 -12.82 -4.72 8.97
N SER A 122 -11.83 -4.81 9.87
CA SER A 122 -12.05 -5.01 11.30
C SER A 122 -12.48 -3.74 12.05
N VAL A 123 -12.32 -2.56 11.45
CA VAL A 123 -12.65 -1.29 12.11
C VAL A 123 -14.18 -1.08 12.10
N PRO A 124 -14.81 -0.81 13.26
CA PRO A 124 -16.26 -0.61 13.29
C PRO A 124 -16.73 0.62 12.50
N LYS A 125 -17.74 0.41 11.65
CA LYS A 125 -18.37 1.45 10.84
C LYS A 125 -19.26 2.39 11.67
N PRO A 126 -19.45 3.65 11.23
CA PRO A 126 -18.76 4.29 10.10
C PRO A 126 -17.32 4.69 10.47
N HIS A 127 -16.41 4.61 9.51
CA HIS A 127 -15.04 5.08 9.64
C HIS A 127 -14.60 5.88 8.39
N TRP A 128 -13.51 6.63 8.52
CA TRP A 128 -13.05 7.60 7.51
C TRP A 128 -12.84 7.00 6.11
N LEU A 129 -12.38 5.74 6.03
CA LEU A 129 -12.15 5.02 4.77
C LEU A 129 -13.41 4.44 4.10
N ASP A 130 -14.60 4.52 4.72
CA ASP A 130 -15.83 3.99 4.09
C ASP A 130 -16.23 4.79 2.84
N ASN A 131 -15.76 6.04 2.72
CA ASN A 131 -16.07 6.96 1.62
C ASN A 131 -14.91 7.10 0.63
N ARG A 132 -13.95 6.17 0.63
CA ARG A 132 -12.72 6.23 -0.17
C ARG A 132 -12.51 4.97 -1.01
#